data_AF-A0A8K0HMR5-F1
#
_entry.id   AF-A0A8K0HMR5-F1
#
_cell.length_a   1.000
_cell.length_b   1.000
_cell.length_c   1.000
_cell.angle_alpha   90.00
_cell.angle_beta   90.00
_cell.angle_gamma   90.00
#
_symmetry.space_group_name_H-M   'P 1'
#
loop_
_entity.id
_entity.type
_entity.pdbx_description
1 polymer ?
#
loop_
_entity_poly.entity_id
_entity_poly.type
_entity_poly.pdbx_seq_one_letter_code
_entity_poly.pdbx_strand_id
1 'polypeptide(L)' 'MEANNRENEEDEIEDDPTPLRANPIVAQMKQHSEEVAKKFKALFILHASVSDVMFTRIMACTIPKEA' A
#
# COMPACT_ATOMS: atom_id res chain seq x y z
N MET A 1 34.42 -32.97 4.55
CA MET A 1 34.06 -31.84 5.43
C MET A 1 32.99 -31.07 4.69
N GLU A 2 31.74 -31.54 4.79
CA GLU A 2 30.57 -30.85 4.25
C GLU A 2 29.80 -30.32 5.44
N ALA A 3 29.70 -29.01 5.53
CA ALA A 3 28.75 -28.36 6.42
C ALA A 3 28.22 -27.10 5.73
N ASN A 4 26.89 -26.97 5.82
CA ASN A 4 26.07 -25.78 5.59
C ASN A 4 25.61 -25.58 4.13
N ASN A 5 24.32 -25.38 3.86
CA ASN A 5 23.45 -24.48 4.57
C ASN A 5 21.98 -24.93 4.58
N ARG A 6 21.35 -24.69 5.72
CA ARG A 6 19.97 -25.01 6.06
C ARG A 6 18.98 -24.33 5.12
N GLU A 7 17.90 -25.06 4.89
CA GLU A 7 16.62 -24.62 4.35
C GLU A 7 16.22 -23.34 5.10
N ASN A 8 16.25 -22.20 4.40
CA ASN A 8 15.63 -20.98 4.90
C ASN A 8 14.13 -21.12 4.61
N GLU A 9 13.44 -21.62 5.63
CA GLU A 9 12.01 -21.44 5.83
C GLU A 9 11.74 -19.93 5.73
N GLU A 10 11.10 -19.50 4.64
CA GLU A 10 10.78 -18.10 4.37
C GLU A 10 9.65 -17.68 5.30
N ASP A 11 10.01 -17.33 6.54
CA ASP A 11 9.21 -16.44 7.37
C ASP A 11 8.95 -15.18 6.55
N GLU A 12 7.68 -14.91 6.24
CA GLU A 12 7.18 -13.69 5.58
C GLU A 12 7.53 -12.44 6.43
N ILE A 13 8.79 -12.05 6.44
CA ILE A 13 9.21 -10.73 6.85
C ILE A 13 8.95 -9.86 5.62
N GLU A 14 7.91 -9.04 5.67
CA GLU A 14 7.58 -8.04 4.66
C GLU A 14 8.74 -7.01 4.61
N ASP A 15 9.83 -7.39 3.95
CA ASP A 15 11.05 -6.60 3.84
C ASP A 15 10.76 -5.39 2.94
N ASP A 16 11.35 -4.24 3.28
CA ASP A 16 11.17 -3.04 2.47
C ASP A 16 11.62 -3.33 1.03
N PRO A 17 10.87 -2.89 0.02
CA PRO A 17 11.13 -3.28 -1.36
C PRO A 17 12.54 -2.86 -1.79
N THR A 18 13.22 -3.76 -2.48
CA THR A 18 14.63 -3.59 -2.87
C THR A 18 14.85 -2.22 -3.52
N PRO A 19 15.89 -1.46 -3.10
CA PRO A 19 16.18 -0.15 -3.66
C PRO A 19 16.38 -0.19 -5.18
N LEU A 20 15.90 0.85 -5.87
CA LEU A 20 16.11 1.01 -7.31
C LEU A 20 17.59 1.25 -7.62
N ARG A 21 18.06 0.71 -8.75
CA ARG A 21 19.38 1.03 -9.32
C ARG A 21 19.44 2.50 -9.77
N ALA A 22 20.65 3.07 -9.93
CA ALA A 22 20.86 4.49 -10.24
C ALA A 22 20.24 5.00 -11.57
N ASN A 23 19.97 4.12 -12.54
CA ASN A 23 19.26 4.46 -13.78
C ASN A 23 18.17 3.40 -14.10
N PRO A 24 17.04 3.46 -13.41
CA PRO A 24 15.97 2.47 -13.57
C PRO A 24 15.19 2.73 -14.86
N ILE A 25 14.73 1.67 -15.52
CA ILE A 25 13.79 1.79 -16.64
C ILE A 25 12.39 2.08 -16.06
N VAL A 26 11.54 2.79 -16.78
CA VAL A 26 10.16 3.15 -16.35
C VAL A 26 9.39 1.94 -15.79
N ALA A 27 9.52 0.77 -16.40
CA ALA A 27 8.89 -0.45 -15.91
C ALA A 27 9.36 -0.86 -14.51
N GLN A 28 10.65 -0.70 -14.20
CA GLN A 28 11.22 -1.00 -12.88
C GLN A 28 10.74 0.00 -11.83
N MET A 29 10.63 1.29 -12.19
CA MET A 29 10.07 2.32 -11.31
C MET A 29 8.60 2.02 -10.96
N LYS A 30 7.81 1.64 -11.96
CA LYS A 30 6.40 1.26 -11.78
C LYS A 30 6.28 0.05 -10.84
N GLN A 31 7.05 -1.00 -11.10
CA GLN A 31 7.05 -2.20 -10.25
C GLN A 31 7.45 -1.87 -8.81
N HIS A 32 8.52 -1.11 -8.59
CA HIS A 32 8.93 -0.71 -7.25
C HIS A 32 7.84 0.10 -6.53
N SER A 33 7.17 1.03 -7.22
CA SER A 33 6.04 1.76 -6.65
C SER A 33 4.87 0.85 -6.27
N GLU A 34 4.59 -0.17 -7.08
CA GLU A 34 3.53 -1.15 -6.78
C GLU A 34 3.90 -2.00 -5.56
N GLU A 35 5.15 -2.44 -5.44
CA GLU A 35 5.66 -3.17 -4.27
C GLU A 35 5.60 -2.31 -3.00
N VAL A 36 6.07 -1.05 -3.04
CA VAL A 36 5.95 -0.09 -1.91
C VAL A 36 4.50 0.13 -1.52
N ALA A 37 3.58 0.12 -2.47
CA ALA A 37 2.17 0.34 -2.19
C ALA A 37 1.45 -0.87 -1.58
N LYS A 38 2.00 -2.10 -1.70
CA LYS A 38 1.35 -3.32 -1.17
C LYS A 38 1.05 -3.22 0.33
N LYS A 39 2.02 -2.77 1.11
CA LYS A 39 1.89 -2.56 2.58
C LYS A 39 0.79 -1.58 2.98
N PHE A 40 0.38 -0.70 2.05
CA PHE A 40 -0.64 0.30 2.31
C PHE A 40 -2.01 -0.03 1.72
N LYS A 41 -2.19 -1.19 1.06
CA LYS A 41 -3.47 -1.54 0.41
C LYS A 41 -4.63 -1.62 1.38
N ALA A 42 -4.45 -2.30 2.52
CA ALA A 42 -5.50 -2.42 3.53
C ALA A 42 -5.86 -1.04 4.12
N LEU A 43 -4.86 -0.22 4.43
CA LEU A 43 -5.03 1.14 4.91
C LEU A 43 -5.76 2.02 3.88
N PHE A 44 -5.37 1.92 2.61
CA PHE A 44 -6.00 2.65 1.51
C PHE A 44 -7.49 2.29 1.38
N ILE A 45 -7.85 1.00 1.46
CA ILE A 45 -9.25 0.55 1.40
C ILE A 45 -10.06 1.10 2.58
N LEU A 46 -9.50 1.07 3.79
CA LEU A 46 -10.16 1.65 4.97
C LEU A 46 -10.37 3.16 4.80
N HIS A 47 -9.33 3.88 4.37
CA HIS A 47 -9.41 5.31 4.16
C HIS A 47 -10.41 5.67 3.06
N ALA A 48 -10.42 4.93 1.95
CA ALA A 48 -11.36 5.13 0.84
C ALA A 48 -12.81 4.91 1.29
N SER A 49 -13.09 3.81 1.99
CA SER A 49 -14.46 3.51 2.46
C SER A 49 -14.96 4.53 3.49
N VAL A 50 -14.11 4.96 4.42
CA VAL A 50 -14.46 6.03 5.37
C VAL A 50 -14.71 7.34 4.63
N SER A 51 -13.88 7.68 3.65
CA SER A 51 -14.03 8.90 2.84
C SER A 51 -15.37 8.90 2.09
N ASP A 52 -15.72 7.80 1.42
CA ASP A 52 -16.98 7.68 0.67
C ASP A 52 -18.20 7.87 1.57
N VAL A 53 -18.20 7.27 2.76
CA VAL A 53 -19.29 7.44 3.74
C VAL A 53 -19.38 8.89 4.22
N MET A 54 -18.24 9.53 4.51
CA MET A 54 -18.20 10.92 4.95
C MET A 54 -18.68 11.86 3.86
N PHE A 55 -18.21 11.70 2.61
CA PHE A 55 -18.69 12.48 1.47
C PHE A 55 -20.18 12.29 1.24
N THR A 56 -20.67 11.06 1.30
CA THR A 56 -22.11 10.77 1.17
C THR A 56 -22.92 11.47 2.25
N ARG A 57 -22.48 11.41 3.52
CA ARG A 57 -23.14 12.10 4.64
C ARG A 57 -23.14 13.61 4.43
N ILE A 58 -22.01 14.19 4.03
CA ILE A 58 -21.89 15.63 3.75
C ILE A 58 -22.86 16.04 2.62
N MET A 59 -22.93 15.25 1.55
CA MET A 59 -23.85 15.51 0.43
C MET A 59 -25.32 15.34 0.83
N ALA A 60 -25.62 14.40 1.72
CA ALA A 60 -26.96 14.17 2.26
C ALA A 60 -27.38 15.18 3.33
N CYS A 61 -26.42 15.86 3.96
CA CYS A 61 -26.69 17.00 4.83
C CYS A 61 -27.24 18.16 4.01
N THR A 62 -28.56 18.25 3.90
CA THR A 62 -29.20 19.49 3.48
C THR A 62 -28.90 20.54 4.54
N ILE A 63 -28.16 21.59 4.20
CA ILE A 63 -27.98 22.76 5.07
C ILE A 63 -29.40 23.26 5.39
N PRO A 64 -29.86 23.18 6.65
CA PRO A 64 -31.15 23.78 7.01
C PRO A 64 -31.03 25.26 6.72
N LYS A 65 -31.85 25.78 5.81
CA LYS A 65 -31.96 27.22 5.60
C LYS A 65 -32.52 27.79 6.91
N GLU A 66 -31.78 28.66 7.57
CA GLU A 66 -32.21 29.28 8.83
C GLU A 66 -33.60 29.91 8.66
N ALA A 67 -34.46 29.72 9.67
CA ALA A 67 -35.84 30.19 9.71
C ALA A 67 -35.93 31.63 10.25
#